data_AF-A0AAN6QQ93-F1
#
_entry.id   AF-A0AAN6QQ93-F1
#
_cell.length_a   1.000
_cell.length_b   1.000
_cell.length_c   1.000
_cell.angle_alpha   90.00
_cell.angle_beta   90.00
_cell.angle_gamma   90.00
#
_symmetry.space_group_name_H-M   'P 1'
#
loop_
_entity.id
_entity.type
_entity.pdbx_description
1 polymer ?
#
loop_
_entity_poly.entity_id
_entity_poly.type
_entity_poly.pdbx_seq_one_letter_code
_entity_poly.pdbx_strand_id
1 'polypeptide(L)'
;MLSQFQASYRRMDQSLQRLTDSIAAYNPSTAAADELVAADDALNEDLATLIQHQRNVLRIEELKRIAQDNDDRIKSHFRAVAELRKELAAIPSMNTNASARSVSIDELLSYARFISPTTLPPTFRKQDVPAQSLSQTAAAETQPHIANGIATPPLGTHDDAQPGNTALINGSNIGTRGLKEEEKAWLDSVASLPFLPWPEQPTIANGALGQIQLMLEHGKDPATVLSPAERAAEEERRRVEEEAERAEEEEKRRRRVEMFDAAGGRKRDREEEGDVFDPDA
;
A
#
# COMPACT_ATOMS: atom_id res chain seq x y z
N MET A 1 68.87 7.74 -29.81
CA MET A 1 69.03 6.98 -28.55
C MET A 1 70.11 5.91 -28.65
N LEU A 2 69.89 4.70 -29.18
CA LEU A 2 70.92 3.65 -29.17
C LEU A 2 72.22 4.05 -29.90
N SER A 3 72.11 4.70 -31.05
CA SER A 3 73.27 5.19 -31.82
C SER A 3 74.01 6.36 -31.16
N GLN A 4 73.28 7.22 -30.44
CA GLN A 4 73.86 8.35 -29.69
C GLN A 4 74.61 7.85 -28.46
N PHE A 5 74.01 6.94 -27.69
CA PHE A 5 74.66 6.30 -26.54
C PHE A 5 75.93 5.53 -26.96
N GLN A 6 75.87 4.81 -28.09
CA GLN A 6 77.06 4.14 -28.63
C GLN A 6 78.15 5.14 -29.06
N ALA A 7 77.76 6.33 -29.53
CA ALA A 7 78.71 7.37 -29.89
C ALA A 7 79.34 8.04 -28.66
N SER A 8 78.57 8.35 -27.60
CA SER A 8 79.10 8.89 -26.34
C SER A 8 79.99 7.88 -25.61
N TYR A 9 79.61 6.60 -25.57
CA TYR A 9 80.46 5.54 -25.03
C TYR A 9 81.79 5.41 -25.80
N ARG A 10 81.75 5.40 -27.14
CA ARG A 10 82.97 5.39 -27.96
C ARG A 10 83.83 6.62 -27.75
N ARG A 11 83.22 7.79 -27.48
CA ARG A 11 83.94 9.03 -27.20
C ARG A 11 84.66 8.97 -25.85
N MET A 12 84.01 8.40 -24.82
CA MET A 12 84.61 8.15 -23.51
C MET A 12 85.78 7.16 -23.60
N ASP A 13 85.64 6.09 -24.38
CA ASP A 13 86.69 5.10 -24.60
C ASP A 13 87.91 5.72 -25.33
N GLN A 14 87.64 6.56 -26.34
CA GLN A 14 88.69 7.30 -27.05
C GLN A 14 89.40 8.33 -26.16
N SER A 15 88.70 9.04 -25.29
CA SER A 15 89.34 10.01 -24.37
C SER A 15 90.13 9.30 -23.26
N LEU A 16 89.65 8.17 -22.74
CA LEU A 16 90.41 7.30 -21.84
C LEU A 16 91.70 6.78 -22.48
N GLN A 17 91.62 6.30 -23.71
CA GLN A 17 92.80 5.83 -24.45
C GLN A 17 93.82 6.97 -24.63
N ARG A 18 93.37 8.17 -25.02
CA ARG A 18 94.24 9.36 -25.17
C ARG A 18 94.92 9.75 -23.86
N LEU A 19 94.19 9.74 -22.74
CA LEU A 19 94.76 10.05 -21.44
C LEU A 19 95.80 9.00 -21.03
N THR A 20 95.51 7.73 -21.26
CA THR A 20 96.41 6.61 -20.95
C THR A 20 97.69 6.68 -21.77
N ASP A 21 97.58 6.95 -23.08
CA ASP A 21 98.72 7.11 -23.98
C ASP A 21 99.59 8.33 -23.58
N SER A 22 98.95 9.42 -23.16
CA SER A 22 99.62 10.63 -22.65
C SER A 22 100.41 10.36 -21.35
N ILE A 23 99.84 9.57 -20.44
CA ILE A 23 100.52 9.15 -19.20
C ILE A 23 101.66 8.17 -19.52
N ALA A 24 101.44 7.20 -20.41
CA ALA A 24 102.46 6.23 -20.82
C ALA A 24 103.65 6.90 -21.54
N ALA A 25 103.41 7.98 -22.26
CA ALA A 25 104.44 8.81 -22.89
C ALA A 25 105.16 9.75 -21.90
N TYR A 26 104.88 9.67 -20.59
CA TYR A 26 105.41 10.55 -19.54
C TYR A 26 105.13 12.05 -19.77
N ASN A 27 104.08 12.38 -20.53
CA ASN A 27 103.66 13.75 -20.81
C ASN A 27 102.18 13.92 -20.45
N PRO A 28 101.84 14.04 -19.15
CA PRO A 28 100.45 14.13 -18.71
C PRO A 28 99.79 15.41 -19.24
N SER A 29 98.77 15.25 -20.09
CA SER A 29 98.00 16.34 -20.69
C SER A 29 96.74 16.62 -19.87
N THR A 30 96.61 17.84 -19.33
CA THR A 30 95.38 18.29 -18.66
C THR A 30 94.21 18.39 -19.62
N ALA A 31 94.46 18.71 -20.90
CA ALA A 31 93.43 18.77 -21.92
C ALA A 31 92.79 17.41 -22.21
N ALA A 32 93.56 16.31 -22.12
CA ALA A 32 93.01 14.95 -22.26
C ALA A 32 92.13 14.56 -21.05
N ALA A 33 92.47 15.04 -19.86
CA ALA A 33 91.65 14.85 -18.67
C ALA A 33 90.34 15.65 -18.75
N ASP A 34 90.39 16.90 -19.21
CA ASP A 34 89.19 17.73 -19.42
C ASP A 34 88.26 17.14 -20.48
N GLU A 35 88.81 16.57 -21.58
CA GLU A 35 88.02 15.87 -22.60
C GLU A 35 87.35 14.59 -22.05
N LEU A 36 88.00 13.89 -21.11
CA LEU A 36 87.41 12.74 -20.44
C LEU A 36 86.25 13.15 -19.54
N VAL A 37 86.40 14.21 -18.74
CA VAL A 37 85.33 14.73 -17.89
C VAL A 37 84.12 15.15 -18.74
N ALA A 38 84.36 15.90 -19.82
CA ALA A 38 83.28 16.29 -20.73
C ALA A 38 82.58 15.11 -21.41
N ALA A 39 83.31 14.02 -21.71
CA ALA A 39 82.74 12.80 -22.27
C ALA A 39 81.91 12.01 -21.25
N ASP A 40 82.33 11.99 -19.98
CA ASP A 40 81.59 11.37 -18.88
C ASP A 40 80.29 12.12 -18.57
N ASP A 41 80.34 13.45 -18.53
CA ASP A 41 79.16 14.30 -18.35
C ASP A 41 78.11 14.05 -19.46
N ALA A 42 78.55 13.99 -20.72
CA ALA A 42 77.68 13.69 -21.85
C ALA A 42 77.08 12.27 -21.78
N LEU A 43 77.85 11.28 -21.30
CA LEU A 43 77.35 9.91 -21.11
C LEU A 43 76.31 9.84 -19.97
N ASN A 44 76.51 10.60 -18.89
CA ASN A 44 75.55 10.70 -17.80
C ASN A 44 74.23 11.34 -18.25
N GLU A 45 74.28 12.39 -19.07
CA GLU A 45 73.08 12.98 -19.68
C GLU A 45 72.34 11.96 -20.57
N ASP A 46 73.05 11.25 -21.44
CA ASP A 46 72.46 10.21 -22.29
C ASP A 46 71.82 9.09 -21.46
N LEU A 47 72.43 8.68 -20.35
CA LEU A 47 71.90 7.65 -19.45
C LEU A 47 70.62 8.15 -18.76
N ALA A 48 70.60 9.40 -18.29
CA ALA A 48 69.42 10.02 -17.69
C ALA A 48 68.23 10.04 -18.69
N THR A 49 68.49 10.41 -19.95
CA THR A 49 67.45 10.37 -20.98
C THR A 49 66.96 8.94 -21.24
N LEU A 50 67.85 7.94 -21.29
CA LEU A 50 67.48 6.54 -21.48
C LEU A 50 66.55 6.04 -20.36
N ILE A 51 66.87 6.34 -19.10
CA ILE A 51 66.02 5.99 -17.96
C ILE A 51 64.64 6.65 -18.09
N GLN A 52 64.60 7.93 -18.50
CA GLN A 52 63.34 8.63 -18.71
C GLN A 52 62.51 7.96 -19.82
N HIS A 53 63.13 7.57 -20.93
CA HIS A 53 62.45 6.86 -22.00
C HIS A 53 61.93 5.50 -21.55
N GLN A 54 62.69 4.74 -20.77
CA GLN A 54 62.23 3.46 -20.21
C GLN A 54 61.02 3.66 -19.30
N ARG A 55 61.04 4.68 -18.42
CA ARG A 55 59.87 5.03 -17.58
C ARG A 55 58.65 5.42 -18.41
N ASN A 56 58.86 6.19 -19.48
CA ASN A 56 57.78 6.59 -20.38
C ASN A 56 57.18 5.39 -21.12
N VAL A 57 58.00 4.43 -21.56
CA VAL A 57 57.52 3.21 -22.23
C VAL A 57 56.66 2.38 -21.28
N LEU A 58 57.14 2.12 -20.06
CA LEU A 58 56.36 1.40 -19.04
C LEU A 58 55.03 2.10 -18.77
N ARG A 59 55.03 3.43 -18.70
CA ARG A 59 53.80 4.21 -18.52
C ARG A 59 52.86 4.09 -19.71
N ILE A 60 53.37 4.10 -20.94
CA ILE A 60 52.56 3.93 -22.15
C ILE A 60 51.95 2.51 -22.19
N GLU A 61 52.70 1.49 -21.81
CA GLU A 61 52.20 0.11 -21.73
C GLU A 61 51.08 -0.03 -20.70
N GLU A 62 51.25 0.58 -19.53
CA GLU A 62 50.20 0.64 -18.50
C GLU A 62 48.94 1.34 -19.02
N LEU A 63 49.09 2.51 -19.67
CA LEU A 63 47.97 3.26 -20.24
C LEU A 63 47.25 2.47 -21.34
N LYS A 64 47.99 1.71 -22.17
CA LYS A 64 47.41 0.80 -23.16
C LYS A 64 46.59 -0.31 -22.49
N ARG A 65 47.11 -0.89 -21.40
CA ARG A 65 46.38 -1.91 -20.62
C ARG A 65 45.08 -1.35 -20.04
N ILE A 66 45.13 -0.14 -19.48
CA ILE A 66 43.96 0.55 -18.92
C ILE A 66 42.93 0.87 -20.02
N ALA A 67 43.39 1.34 -21.19
CA ALA A 67 42.51 1.61 -22.32
C ALA A 67 41.79 0.33 -22.79
N GLN A 68 42.52 -0.79 -22.89
CA GLN A 68 41.95 -2.08 -23.27
C GLN A 68 40.92 -2.59 -22.26
N ASP A 69 41.19 -2.47 -20.95
CA ASP A 69 40.22 -2.83 -19.89
C ASP A 69 38.95 -1.97 -19.97
N ASN A 70 39.10 -0.66 -20.20
CA ASN A 70 37.95 0.23 -20.38
C ASN A 70 37.13 -0.13 -21.62
N ASP A 71 37.77 -0.45 -22.75
CA ASP A 71 37.08 -0.88 -23.96
C ASP A 71 36.29 -2.17 -23.74
N ASP A 72 36.84 -3.12 -23.00
CA ASP A 72 36.18 -4.38 -22.70
C ASP A 72 34.98 -4.18 -21.75
N ARG A 73 35.11 -3.27 -20.77
CA ARG A 73 33.98 -2.83 -19.93
C ARG A 73 32.87 -2.18 -20.76
N ILE A 74 33.21 -1.25 -21.65
CA ILE A 74 32.22 -0.59 -22.54
C ILE A 74 31.49 -1.64 -23.38
N LYS A 75 32.22 -2.59 -23.99
CA LYS A 75 31.60 -3.69 -24.74
C LYS A 75 30.69 -4.56 -23.87
N SER A 76 31.07 -4.86 -22.62
CA SER A 76 30.19 -5.60 -21.70
C SER A 76 28.91 -4.82 -21.36
N HIS A 77 29.00 -3.51 -21.15
CA HIS A 77 27.83 -2.67 -20.90
C HIS A 77 26.90 -2.63 -22.11
N PHE A 78 27.42 -2.49 -23.33
CA PHE A 78 26.60 -2.56 -24.54
C PHE A 78 25.92 -3.93 -24.71
N ARG A 79 26.62 -5.03 -24.39
CA ARG A 79 26.00 -6.37 -24.39
C ARG A 79 24.89 -6.48 -23.35
N ALA A 80 25.13 -6.00 -22.13
CA ALA A 80 24.12 -6.00 -21.06
C ALA A 80 22.90 -5.14 -21.43
N VAL A 81 23.09 -3.95 -22.02
CA VAL A 81 21.98 -3.10 -22.48
C VAL A 81 21.21 -3.78 -23.62
N ALA A 82 21.89 -4.46 -24.53
CA ALA A 82 21.23 -5.20 -25.60
C ALA A 82 20.42 -6.39 -25.06
N GLU A 83 20.94 -7.09 -24.05
CA GLU A 83 20.25 -8.17 -23.34
C GLU A 83 19.04 -7.66 -22.57
N LEU A 84 19.19 -6.59 -21.78
CA LEU A 84 18.07 -5.93 -21.08
C LEU A 84 17.00 -5.45 -22.04
N ARG A 85 17.38 -4.91 -23.20
CA ARG A 85 16.42 -4.53 -24.25
C ARG A 85 15.67 -5.75 -24.78
N LYS A 86 16.36 -6.87 -24.97
CA LYS A 86 15.75 -8.13 -25.40
C LYS A 86 14.79 -8.68 -24.33
N GLU A 87 15.19 -8.62 -23.06
CA GLU A 87 14.35 -9.01 -21.92
C GLU A 87 13.11 -8.13 -21.81
N LEU A 88 13.26 -6.80 -21.86
CA LEU A 88 12.13 -5.87 -21.84
C LEU A 88 11.18 -6.08 -23.01
N ALA A 89 11.70 -6.35 -24.20
CA ALA A 89 10.87 -6.69 -25.36
C ALA A 89 10.17 -8.05 -25.22
N ALA A 90 10.73 -8.97 -24.44
CA ALA A 90 10.15 -10.28 -24.16
C ALA A 90 9.09 -10.24 -23.05
N ILE A 91 9.08 -9.21 -22.20
CA ILE A 91 7.99 -8.99 -21.23
C ILE A 91 6.71 -8.75 -22.04
N PRO A 92 5.71 -9.64 -21.97
CA PRO A 92 4.43 -9.40 -22.60
C PRO A 92 3.84 -8.16 -21.94
N SER A 93 3.75 -7.04 -22.67
CA SER A 93 2.92 -5.94 -22.22
C SER A 93 1.51 -6.51 -22.15
N MET A 94 0.95 -6.61 -20.94
CA MET A 94 -0.47 -6.85 -20.79
C MET A 94 -1.14 -5.68 -21.50
N ASN A 95 -1.53 -5.90 -22.76
CA ASN A 95 -2.30 -4.95 -23.53
C ASN A 95 -3.62 -4.80 -22.80
N THR A 96 -3.70 -3.76 -21.97
CA THR A 96 -4.85 -3.42 -21.13
C THR A 96 -6.12 -3.22 -21.97
N ASN A 97 -5.99 -3.10 -23.29
CA ASN A 97 -7.09 -2.83 -24.21
C ASN A 97 -7.85 -4.10 -24.66
N ALA A 98 -7.34 -5.30 -24.38
CA ALA A 98 -8.03 -6.53 -24.80
C ALA A 98 -9.30 -6.85 -23.97
N SER A 99 -9.42 -6.26 -22.78
CA SER A 99 -10.59 -6.40 -21.90
C SER A 99 -10.88 -5.13 -21.09
N ALA A 100 -10.52 -3.96 -21.62
CA ALA A 100 -10.92 -2.69 -21.02
C ALA A 100 -12.43 -2.49 -21.20
N ARG A 101 -13.23 -3.14 -20.35
CA ARG A 101 -14.62 -2.74 -20.15
C ARG A 101 -14.57 -1.29 -19.68
N SER A 102 -15.04 -0.38 -20.52
CA SER A 102 -15.08 1.04 -20.19
C SER A 102 -16.05 1.23 -19.03
N VAL A 103 -15.53 1.50 -17.84
CA VAL A 103 -16.32 1.83 -16.65
C VAL A 103 -16.55 3.34 -16.65
N SER A 104 -17.79 3.76 -16.44
CA SER A 104 -18.13 5.18 -16.34
C SER A 104 -17.59 5.77 -15.03
N ILE A 105 -17.28 7.06 -15.03
CA ILE A 105 -16.80 7.75 -13.82
C ILE A 105 -17.89 7.72 -12.73
N ASP A 106 -19.15 7.86 -13.11
CA ASP A 106 -20.28 7.84 -12.18
C ASP A 106 -20.45 6.47 -11.49
N GLU A 107 -20.25 5.38 -12.23
CA GLU A 107 -20.23 4.02 -11.68
C GLU A 107 -19.04 3.81 -10.74
N LEU A 108 -17.86 4.30 -11.11
CA LEU A 108 -16.66 4.27 -10.26
C LEU A 108 -16.86 5.05 -8.95
N LEU A 109 -17.41 6.25 -9.03
CA LEU A 109 -17.63 7.11 -7.86
C LEU A 109 -18.76 6.60 -6.96
N SER A 110 -19.83 6.07 -7.54
CA SER A 110 -20.92 5.45 -6.78
C SER A 110 -20.45 4.16 -6.09
N TYR A 111 -19.69 3.31 -6.78
CA TYR A 111 -19.08 2.12 -6.20
C TYR A 111 -18.07 2.49 -5.11
N ALA A 112 -17.20 3.47 -5.35
CA ALA A 112 -16.25 3.98 -4.36
C ALA A 112 -16.97 4.51 -3.11
N ARG A 113 -18.09 5.23 -3.27
CA ARG A 113 -18.93 5.69 -2.16
C ARG A 113 -19.47 4.51 -1.35
N PHE A 114 -19.92 3.44 -2.00
CA PHE A 114 -20.47 2.25 -1.36
C PHE A 114 -19.42 1.43 -0.59
N ILE A 115 -18.20 1.29 -1.12
CA ILE A 115 -17.13 0.51 -0.45
C ILE A 115 -16.36 1.33 0.58
N SER A 116 -16.33 2.66 0.47
CA SER A 116 -15.60 3.51 1.41
C SER A 116 -15.86 3.22 2.90
N PRO A 117 -17.11 2.94 3.37
CA PRO A 117 -17.38 2.67 4.79
C PRO A 117 -16.80 1.36 5.29
N THR A 118 -16.61 0.39 4.41
CA THR A 118 -16.20 -0.97 4.78
C THR A 118 -14.75 -1.28 4.42
N THR A 119 -14.08 -0.43 3.64
CA THR A 119 -12.67 -0.62 3.24
C THR A 119 -11.67 0.11 4.14
N LEU A 120 -12.13 1.01 5.02
CA LEU A 120 -11.27 1.77 5.94
C LEU A 120 -11.59 1.43 7.39
N PRO A 121 -10.57 1.20 8.24
CA PRO A 121 -10.81 1.01 9.66
C PRO A 121 -11.40 2.30 10.27
N PRO A 122 -12.24 2.18 11.31
CA PRO A 122 -13.00 3.29 11.89
C PRO A 122 -12.13 4.41 12.48
N THR A 123 -10.82 4.16 12.61
CA THR A 123 -9.80 5.11 13.06
C THR A 123 -9.53 6.26 12.08
N PHE A 124 -9.76 6.08 10.77
CA PHE A 124 -9.43 7.11 9.77
C PHE A 124 -10.56 8.11 9.49
N ARG A 125 -11.79 7.86 9.97
CA ARG A 125 -12.97 8.67 9.63
C ARG A 125 -13.26 9.81 10.61
N LYS A 126 -12.69 9.79 11.81
CA LYS A 126 -12.97 10.78 12.87
C LYS A 126 -11.91 11.87 13.02
N GLN A 127 -11.04 12.07 12.03
CA GLN A 127 -10.16 13.24 11.99
C GLN A 127 -10.89 14.42 11.34
N ASP A 128 -12.07 14.80 11.86
CA ASP A 128 -12.62 16.14 11.66
C ASP A 128 -11.81 17.09 12.54
N VAL A 129 -10.55 17.35 12.13
CA VAL A 129 -9.82 18.50 12.61
C VAL A 129 -10.52 19.70 11.95
N PRO A 130 -11.11 20.65 12.70
CA PRO A 130 -11.68 21.83 12.08
C PRO A 130 -10.57 22.51 11.27
N ALA A 131 -10.81 22.72 9.98
CA ALA A 131 -9.90 23.41 9.08
C ALA A 131 -9.64 24.83 9.63
N GLN A 132 -8.61 24.99 10.45
CA GLN A 132 -8.11 26.30 10.83
C GLN A 132 -7.56 26.96 9.58
N SER A 133 -8.18 28.06 9.21
CA SER A 133 -7.74 28.97 8.16
C SER A 133 -6.28 29.35 8.39
N LEU A 134 -5.42 28.98 7.45
CA LEU A 134 -4.04 29.41 7.38
C LEU A 134 -3.99 30.91 7.06
N SER A 135 -3.82 31.76 8.08
CA SER A 135 -3.28 33.11 7.91
C SER A 135 -1.88 33.18 8.54
N GLN A 136 -0.92 33.36 7.64
CA GLN A 136 0.52 33.59 7.81
C GLN A 136 0.92 34.41 9.03
N THR A 137 1.91 33.90 9.77
CA THR A 137 3.04 34.72 10.23
C THR A 137 4.29 33.86 10.32
N ALA A 138 5.36 34.33 9.70
CA ALA A 138 6.63 33.65 9.56
C ALA A 138 7.46 33.70 10.86
N ALA A 139 8.11 32.58 11.21
CA ALA A 139 9.46 32.53 11.79
C ALA A 139 9.97 31.08 11.79
N ALA A 140 11.26 30.93 11.52
CA ALA A 140 11.97 29.70 11.23
C ALA A 140 12.22 28.82 12.47
N GLU A 141 12.41 27.50 12.27
CA GLU A 141 13.65 26.76 12.64
C GLU A 141 13.53 25.22 12.48
N THR A 142 14.44 24.67 11.66
CA THR A 142 15.18 23.39 11.72
C THR A 142 14.52 21.99 11.91
N GLN A 143 14.69 21.15 10.86
CA GLN A 143 14.94 19.67 10.83
C GLN A 143 13.77 18.67 11.05
N PRO A 144 13.95 17.38 10.66
CA PRO A 144 14.37 16.87 9.36
C PRO A 144 13.34 15.88 8.77
N HIS A 145 13.49 15.66 7.48
CA HIS A 145 12.79 14.72 6.59
C HIS A 145 12.95 13.27 7.06
N ILE A 146 11.84 12.54 7.23
CA ILE A 146 11.84 11.07 7.23
C ILE A 146 10.90 10.57 6.16
N ALA A 147 11.53 9.97 5.16
CA ALA A 147 10.95 9.33 4.00
C ALA A 147 10.28 8.01 4.36
N ASN A 148 9.28 7.65 3.55
CA ASN A 148 8.67 6.33 3.44
C ASN A 148 9.71 5.20 3.56
N GLY A 149 9.48 4.25 4.48
CA GLY A 149 10.31 3.07 4.62
C GLY A 149 9.66 2.03 5.53
N ILE A 150 9.22 0.93 4.92
CA ILE A 150 8.72 -0.29 5.54
C ILE A 150 9.73 -0.79 6.58
N ALA A 151 9.31 -0.85 7.86
CA ALA A 151 10.07 -1.47 8.93
C ALA A 151 9.45 -2.83 9.28
N THR A 152 10.02 -3.90 8.73
CA THR A 152 9.81 -5.28 9.17
C THR A 152 10.47 -5.48 10.53
N PRO A 153 9.78 -5.99 11.58
CA PRO A 153 10.48 -6.37 12.81
C PRO A 153 11.27 -7.68 12.61
N PRO A 154 12.39 -7.86 13.35
CA PRO A 154 13.32 -8.98 13.16
C PRO A 154 12.82 -10.30 13.76
N LEU A 155 13.40 -11.38 13.25
CA LEU A 155 13.13 -12.79 13.54
C LEU A 155 13.91 -13.30 14.77
N GLY A 156 13.23 -14.06 15.64
CA GLY A 156 13.79 -14.90 16.73
C GLY A 156 13.02 -14.68 18.05
N THR A 157 12.53 -15.66 18.81
CA THR A 157 12.84 -17.09 18.94
C THR A 157 11.62 -17.85 19.49
N HIS A 158 11.52 -19.14 19.16
CA HIS A 158 10.46 -20.08 19.54
C HIS A 158 10.12 -20.12 21.04
N ASP A 159 8.82 -20.16 21.33
CA ASP A 159 8.28 -21.10 22.31
C ASP A 159 6.88 -21.57 21.87
N ASP A 160 6.62 -22.86 22.12
CA ASP A 160 5.46 -23.66 21.69
C ASP A 160 4.13 -23.16 22.28
N ALA A 161 3.13 -22.91 21.42
CA ALA A 161 1.69 -23.09 21.72
C ALA A 161 0.80 -22.90 20.46
N GLN A 162 0.29 -24.03 19.95
CA GLN A 162 -1.07 -24.29 19.41
C GLN A 162 -1.73 -23.34 18.36
N PRO A 163 -2.28 -23.86 17.24
CA PRO A 163 -2.87 -23.05 16.19
C PRO A 163 -4.30 -22.65 16.55
N GLY A 164 -4.64 -21.37 16.38
CA GLY A 164 -6.03 -20.91 16.39
C GLY A 164 -6.41 -19.97 17.51
N ASN A 165 -5.64 -18.92 17.76
CA ASN A 165 -6.18 -17.70 18.36
C ASN A 165 -5.51 -16.50 17.72
N THR A 166 -6.27 -15.79 16.89
CA THR A 166 -5.98 -14.42 16.50
C THR A 166 -5.71 -13.64 17.78
N ALA A 167 -4.46 -13.18 17.94
CA ALA A 167 -4.09 -12.23 18.99
C ALA A 167 -4.94 -10.98 18.79
N LEU A 168 -6.08 -11.00 19.46
CA LEU A 168 -6.97 -9.91 19.71
C LEU A 168 -6.08 -8.77 20.22
N ILE A 169 -6.23 -7.61 19.59
CA ILE A 169 -5.67 -6.32 20.02
C ILE A 169 -6.36 -5.98 21.36
N ASN A 170 -6.04 -6.73 22.40
CA ASN A 170 -6.58 -6.57 23.74
C ASN A 170 -5.53 -5.87 24.59
N GLY A 171 -5.72 -4.56 24.72
CA GLY A 171 -5.53 -3.83 25.98
C GLY A 171 -4.11 -3.57 26.49
N SER A 172 -3.03 -4.00 25.83
CA SER A 172 -1.68 -3.62 26.27
C SER A 172 -0.66 -3.64 25.14
N ASN A 173 -0.80 -2.71 24.20
CA ASN A 173 0.28 -2.43 23.26
C ASN A 173 1.42 -1.75 24.04
N ILE A 174 2.64 -2.30 23.96
CA ILE A 174 3.86 -1.77 24.62
C ILE A 174 4.07 -0.26 24.32
N GLY A 175 3.54 0.23 23.18
CA GLY A 175 3.58 1.64 22.78
C GLY A 175 2.64 2.60 23.52
N THR A 176 1.61 2.14 24.25
CA THR A 176 0.67 3.04 24.96
C THR A 176 1.03 3.28 26.43
N ARG A 177 2.09 2.63 26.94
CA ARG A 177 2.49 2.68 28.35
C ARG A 177 3.09 4.03 28.78
N GLY A 178 3.59 4.82 27.83
CA GLY A 178 4.19 6.15 28.07
C GLY A 178 3.27 7.35 27.81
N LEU A 179 2.03 7.13 27.38
CA LEU A 179 1.09 8.20 27.01
C LEU A 179 0.30 8.70 28.23
N LYS A 180 0.01 10.00 28.27
CA LYS A 180 -0.86 10.62 29.29
C LYS A 180 -2.30 10.12 29.15
N GLU A 181 -3.09 10.21 30.22
CA GLU A 181 -4.47 9.72 30.24
C GLU A 181 -5.36 10.38 29.17
N GLU A 182 -5.13 11.67 28.89
CA GLU A 182 -5.83 12.44 27.84
C GLU A 182 -5.45 11.94 26.42
N GLU A 183 -4.19 11.53 26.23
CA GLU A 183 -3.68 10.99 24.97
C GLU A 183 -4.15 9.54 24.75
N LYS A 184 -4.30 8.78 25.85
CA LYS A 184 -4.93 7.45 25.82
C LYS A 184 -6.41 7.54 25.49
N ALA A 185 -7.15 8.50 26.04
CA ALA A 185 -8.57 8.70 25.73
C ALA A 185 -8.83 8.95 24.22
N TRP A 186 -7.89 9.61 23.54
CA TRP A 186 -7.90 9.79 22.09
C TRP A 186 -7.68 8.50 21.29
N LEU A 187 -6.95 7.54 21.85
CA LEU A 187 -6.63 6.26 21.20
C LEU A 187 -7.66 5.16 21.53
N ASP A 188 -8.20 5.15 22.75
CA ASP A 188 -8.90 3.98 23.32
C ASP A 188 -10.36 3.84 22.85
N SER A 189 -11.03 4.95 22.53
CA SER A 189 -12.47 4.93 22.21
C SER A 189 -12.82 4.33 20.84
N VAL A 190 -11.84 4.18 19.92
CA VAL A 190 -12.08 3.69 18.55
C VAL A 190 -11.08 2.61 18.11
N ALA A 191 -9.91 2.50 18.77
CA ALA A 191 -8.92 1.46 18.44
C ALA A 191 -9.35 0.04 18.88
N SER A 192 -10.32 -0.07 19.79
CA SER A 192 -10.83 -1.35 20.30
C SER A 192 -11.95 -1.96 19.46
N LEU A 193 -12.45 -1.27 18.43
CA LEU A 193 -13.42 -1.83 17.49
C LEU A 193 -12.70 -2.76 16.51
N PRO A 194 -13.00 -4.07 16.50
CA PRO A 194 -12.37 -4.99 15.58
C PRO A 194 -12.83 -4.68 14.16
N PHE A 195 -11.90 -4.25 13.30
CA PHE A 195 -12.17 -4.12 11.87
C PHE A 195 -12.00 -5.49 11.21
N LEU A 196 -13.11 -6.12 10.82
CA LEU A 196 -13.11 -7.33 10.00
C LEU A 196 -13.42 -6.93 8.56
N PRO A 197 -12.51 -7.17 7.59
CA PRO A 197 -12.71 -6.76 6.19
C PRO A 197 -13.69 -7.66 5.43
N TRP A 198 -14.28 -8.65 6.09
CA TRP A 198 -15.33 -9.54 5.58
C TRP A 198 -16.52 -9.51 6.54
N PRO A 199 -17.74 -9.85 6.07
CA PRO A 199 -18.93 -9.83 6.92
C PRO A 199 -18.76 -10.71 8.16
N GLU A 200 -19.27 -10.23 9.30
CA GLU A 200 -19.24 -10.97 10.55
C GLU A 200 -20.15 -12.20 10.51
N GLN A 201 -19.80 -13.22 11.29
CA GLN A 201 -20.58 -14.45 11.42
C GLN A 201 -22.07 -14.22 11.73
N PRO A 202 -22.49 -13.33 12.66
CA PRO A 202 -23.90 -13.03 12.87
C PRO A 202 -24.58 -12.45 11.61
N THR A 203 -23.89 -11.61 10.84
CA THR A 203 -24.41 -11.05 9.58
C THR A 203 -24.57 -12.12 8.51
N ILE A 204 -23.66 -13.09 8.45
CA ILE A 204 -23.76 -14.24 7.54
C ILE A 204 -24.91 -15.16 7.96
N ALA A 205 -25.02 -15.48 9.25
CA ALA A 205 -26.04 -16.37 9.79
C ALA A 205 -27.46 -15.80 9.67
N ASN A 206 -27.61 -14.48 9.84
CA ASN A 206 -28.89 -13.78 9.69
C ASN A 206 -29.21 -13.42 8.24
N GLY A 207 -28.30 -13.68 7.30
CA GLY A 207 -28.53 -13.46 5.88
C GLY A 207 -29.61 -14.38 5.31
N ALA A 208 -30.13 -14.03 4.13
CA ALA A 208 -31.18 -14.81 3.46
C ALA A 208 -30.82 -16.29 3.31
N LEU A 209 -29.54 -16.60 3.03
CA LEU A 209 -29.06 -17.97 2.91
C LEU A 209 -29.07 -18.72 4.26
N GLY A 210 -28.69 -18.06 5.36
CA GLY A 210 -28.74 -18.63 6.70
C GLY A 210 -30.17 -18.90 7.16
N GLN A 211 -31.12 -18.03 6.81
CA GLN A 211 -32.54 -18.26 7.07
C GLN A 211 -33.10 -19.46 6.29
N ILE A 212 -32.69 -19.63 5.02
CA ILE A 212 -33.07 -20.80 4.21
C ILE A 212 -32.52 -22.09 4.84
N GLN A 213 -31.26 -22.07 5.29
CA GLN A 213 -30.67 -23.22 5.99
C GLN A 213 -31.44 -23.54 7.26
N LEU A 214 -31.78 -22.54 8.07
CA LEU A 214 -32.59 -22.73 9.28
C LEU A 214 -33.95 -23.35 8.94
N MET A 215 -34.62 -22.90 7.88
CA MET A 215 -35.91 -23.47 7.48
C MET A 215 -35.78 -24.93 7.04
N LEU A 216 -34.72 -25.26 6.30
CA LEU A 216 -34.39 -26.62 5.91
C LEU A 216 -34.13 -27.51 7.13
N GLU A 217 -33.36 -27.03 8.11
CA GLU A 217 -33.08 -27.71 9.39
C GLU A 217 -34.35 -27.95 10.22
N HIS A 218 -35.32 -27.02 10.14
CA HIS A 218 -36.65 -27.15 10.75
C HIS A 218 -37.61 -28.00 9.91
N GLY A 219 -37.16 -28.60 8.79
CA GLY A 219 -37.97 -29.45 7.92
C GLY A 219 -39.04 -28.69 7.13
N LYS A 220 -38.93 -27.36 7.00
CA LYS A 220 -39.83 -26.51 6.23
C LYS A 220 -39.19 -26.21 4.88
N ASP A 221 -39.88 -26.54 3.80
CA ASP A 221 -39.40 -26.30 2.45
C ASP A 221 -39.34 -24.78 2.16
N PRO A 222 -38.18 -24.24 1.74
CA PRO A 222 -38.01 -22.81 1.46
C PRO A 222 -38.87 -22.28 0.31
N ALA A 223 -39.35 -23.14 -0.59
CA ALA A 223 -40.24 -22.72 -1.68
C ALA A 223 -41.70 -22.50 -1.23
N THR A 224 -42.10 -23.03 -0.07
CA THR A 224 -43.50 -22.98 0.41
C THR A 224 -43.76 -21.81 1.36
N VAL A 225 -42.71 -21.11 1.79
CA VAL A 225 -42.82 -19.95 2.66
C VAL A 225 -43.04 -18.69 1.82
N LEU A 226 -44.22 -18.10 1.98
CA LEU A 226 -44.60 -16.80 1.41
C LEU A 226 -43.53 -15.75 1.68
N SER A 227 -43.25 -14.92 0.67
CA SER A 227 -42.25 -13.86 0.80
C SER A 227 -42.63 -12.91 1.96
N PRO A 228 -41.66 -12.21 2.58
CA PRO A 228 -41.94 -11.27 3.66
C PRO A 228 -43.00 -10.21 3.30
N ALA A 229 -43.06 -9.81 2.02
CA ALA A 229 -44.07 -8.88 1.50
C ALA A 229 -45.47 -9.51 1.42
N GLU A 230 -45.57 -10.78 1.01
CA GLU A 230 -46.85 -11.51 0.95
C GLU A 230 -47.37 -11.85 2.34
N ARG A 231 -46.48 -12.19 3.29
CA ARG A 231 -46.85 -12.40 4.70
C ARG A 231 -47.40 -11.14 5.35
N ALA A 232 -46.79 -9.98 5.08
CA ALA A 232 -47.28 -8.69 5.59
C ALA A 232 -48.65 -8.34 4.99
N ALA A 233 -48.84 -8.57 3.69
CA ALA A 233 -50.13 -8.35 3.03
C ALA A 233 -51.24 -9.29 3.55
N GLU A 234 -50.91 -10.53 3.88
CA GLU A 234 -51.86 -11.48 4.42
C GLU A 234 -52.19 -11.21 5.90
N GLU A 235 -51.22 -10.71 6.68
CA GLU A 235 -51.47 -10.23 8.04
C GLU A 235 -52.34 -8.96 8.04
N GLU A 236 -52.14 -8.04 7.08
CA GLU A 236 -53.04 -6.90 6.88
C GLU A 236 -54.45 -7.35 6.51
N ARG A 237 -54.59 -8.34 5.62
CA ARG A 237 -55.90 -8.92 5.26
C ARG A 237 -56.59 -9.54 6.47
N ARG A 238 -55.85 -10.30 7.30
CA ARG A 238 -56.39 -10.92 8.52
C ARG A 238 -56.80 -9.87 9.56
N ARG A 239 -56.06 -8.77 9.70
CA ARG A 239 -56.42 -7.65 10.58
C ARG A 239 -57.70 -6.95 10.14
N VAL A 240 -57.88 -6.74 8.83
CA VAL A 240 -59.11 -6.13 8.28
C VAL A 240 -60.33 -7.04 8.48
N GLU A 241 -60.15 -8.36 8.34
CA GLU A 241 -61.22 -9.33 8.56
C GLU A 241 -61.62 -9.42 10.05
N GLU A 242 -60.65 -9.46 10.98
CA GLU A 242 -60.91 -9.44 12.43
C GLU A 242 -61.59 -8.12 12.87
N GLU A 243 -61.28 -7.00 12.24
CA GLU A 243 -61.93 -5.71 12.51
C GLU A 243 -63.37 -5.67 11.95
N ALA A 244 -63.61 -6.29 10.79
CA ALA A 244 -64.94 -6.43 10.21
C ALA A 244 -65.83 -7.37 11.03
N GLU A 245 -65.29 -8.49 11.54
CA GLU A 245 -66.02 -9.43 12.41
C GLU A 245 -66.40 -8.77 13.73
N ARG A 246 -65.49 -7.98 14.34
CA ARG A 246 -65.78 -7.21 15.55
C ARG A 246 -66.89 -6.16 15.32
N ALA A 247 -66.91 -5.52 14.15
CA ALA A 247 -67.96 -4.58 13.77
C ALA A 247 -69.32 -5.27 13.54
N GLU A 248 -69.33 -6.46 12.93
CA GLU A 248 -70.55 -7.24 12.72
C GLU A 248 -71.14 -7.77 14.04
N GLU A 249 -70.30 -8.17 15.00
CA GLU A 249 -70.75 -8.53 16.35
C GLU A 249 -71.39 -7.34 17.09
N GLU A 250 -70.81 -6.14 16.96
CA GLU A 250 -71.42 -4.93 17.52
C GLU A 250 -72.75 -4.58 16.84
N GLU A 251 -72.88 -4.75 15.52
CA GLU A 251 -74.12 -4.53 14.78
C GLU A 251 -75.20 -5.57 15.16
N LYS A 252 -74.84 -6.86 15.27
CA LYS A 252 -75.75 -7.91 15.75
C LYS A 252 -76.18 -7.66 17.19
N ARG A 253 -75.29 -7.17 18.05
CA ARG A 253 -75.63 -6.77 19.43
C ARG A 253 -76.62 -5.61 19.42
N ARG A 254 -76.42 -4.62 18.55
CA ARG A 254 -77.32 -3.46 18.39
C ARG A 254 -78.70 -3.86 17.85
N ARG A 255 -78.75 -4.71 16.82
CA ARG A 255 -80.01 -5.29 16.30
C ARG A 255 -80.76 -6.12 17.34
N ARG A 256 -80.06 -6.87 18.20
CA ARG A 256 -80.69 -7.65 19.27
C ARG A 256 -81.38 -6.77 20.31
N VAL A 257 -80.80 -5.60 20.62
CA VAL A 257 -81.42 -4.59 21.48
C VAL A 257 -82.65 -3.98 20.79
N GLU A 258 -82.57 -3.62 19.51
CA GLU A 258 -83.70 -3.07 18.75
C GLU A 258 -84.87 -4.08 18.58
N MET A 259 -84.57 -5.37 18.44
CA MET A 259 -85.59 -6.42 18.30
C MET A 259 -86.32 -6.70 19.63
N PHE A 260 -85.65 -6.50 20.76
CA PHE A 260 -86.26 -6.60 22.10
C PHE A 260 -87.23 -5.43 22.36
N ASP A 261 -86.90 -4.22 21.89
CA ASP A 261 -87.80 -3.06 21.95
C ASP A 261 -89.01 -3.18 21.00
N ALA A 262 -88.83 -3.76 19.80
CA ALA A 262 -89.92 -3.90 18.82
C ALA A 262 -90.93 -5.02 19.16
N ALA A 263 -90.50 -6.11 19.82
CA ALA A 263 -91.37 -7.23 20.18
C ALA A 263 -92.25 -6.94 21.41
N GLY A 264 -91.89 -5.97 22.25
CA GLY A 264 -92.74 -5.47 23.34
C GLY A 264 -93.88 -4.55 22.90
N GLY A 265 -93.85 -4.05 21.66
CA GLY A 265 -94.71 -2.96 21.19
C GLY A 265 -95.97 -3.34 20.41
N ARG A 266 -96.25 -4.63 20.13
CA ARG A 266 -97.36 -5.06 19.24
C ARG A 266 -98.46 -5.88 19.91
N LYS A 267 -98.73 -5.61 21.19
CA LYS A 267 -99.89 -6.17 21.92
C LYS A 267 -100.61 -5.12 22.78
N ARG A 268 -100.88 -3.95 22.21
CA ARG A 268 -101.85 -2.94 22.72
C ARG A 268 -102.38 -2.13 21.54
N ASP A 269 -103.09 -2.79 20.65
CA ASP A 269 -104.02 -2.10 19.76
C ASP A 269 -105.43 -2.37 20.32
N ARG A 270 -106.23 -1.29 20.42
CA ARG A 270 -107.61 -1.31 19.94
C ARG A 270 -108.68 -1.92 20.86
N GLU A 271 -109.02 -1.17 21.90
CA GLU A 271 -110.29 -1.08 22.67
C GLU A 271 -109.99 0.12 23.62
N GLU A 272 -110.59 1.31 23.51
CA GLU A 272 -111.95 1.70 23.86
C GLU A 272 -112.14 3.18 23.45
N GLU A 273 -113.16 3.48 22.64
CA GLU A 273 -113.82 4.80 22.65
C GLU A 273 -115.30 4.54 22.96
N GLY A 274 -115.74 5.03 24.12
CA GLY A 274 -117.14 5.33 24.41
C GLY A 274 -117.95 4.25 25.13
N ASP A 275 -117.84 4.19 26.46
CA ASP A 275 -119.07 4.15 27.25
C ASP A 275 -118.95 4.98 28.53
N VAL A 276 -120.04 5.67 28.80
CA VAL A 276 -120.26 6.73 29.77
C VAL A 276 -120.52 6.12 31.15
N PHE A 277 -119.79 6.54 32.19
CA PHE A 277 -120.32 6.54 33.55
C PHE A 277 -119.53 7.49 34.47
N ASP A 278 -120.03 8.72 34.63
CA ASP A 278 -119.74 9.57 35.79
C ASP A 278 -120.56 9.09 36.99
N PRO A 279 -119.94 8.99 38.18
CA PRO A 279 -120.67 9.34 39.39
C PRO A 279 -119.83 10.20 40.35
N ASP A 280 -119.99 11.52 40.23
CA ASP A 280 -119.84 12.59 41.22
C ASP A 280 -118.98 12.33 42.49
N ALA A 281 -117.70 12.71 42.49
CA ALA A 281 -116.89 13.13 43.67
C ALA A 281 -115.39 13.25 43.33
#